data_AF-A0A1Q6LTK4-F1
#
_entry.id   AF-A0A1Q6LTK4-F1
#
_cell.length_a   1.000
_cell.length_b   1.000
_cell.length_c   1.000
_cell.angle_alpha   90.00
_cell.angle_beta   90.00
_cell.angle_gamma   90.00
#
_symmetry.space_group_name_H-M   'P 1'
#
loop_
_entity.id
_entity.type
_entity.pdbx_description
1 polymer ?
#
loop_
_entity_poly.entity_id
_entity_poly.type
_entity_poly.pdbx_seq_one_letter_code
_entity_poly.pdbx_strand_id
1 'polypeptide(L)'
;DEDCTNMYSIGRKYKYCPFVGKYMNESIYKGLYSVSPRAEILIYELTVSDEKYENIKRLLDEYGIPCKGYNFLGLVLAIFNKKINRRKYYCSEFIYKILSDDSVKLFEKTKKIVKPMDFEKIENLNKKER
;
A
#
# COMPACT_ATOMS: atom_id res chain seq x y z
N ASP A 1 -3.13 -15.01 -2.74
CA ASP A 1 -4.30 -14.89 -1.85
C ASP A 1 -5.45 -14.37 -2.68
N GLU A 2 -6.31 -15.28 -3.17
CA GLU A 2 -7.38 -14.95 -4.12
C GLU A 2 -8.60 -14.33 -3.44
N ASP A 3 -8.76 -14.57 -2.14
CA ASP A 3 -9.92 -14.19 -1.33
C ASP A 3 -9.77 -12.84 -0.61
N CYS A 4 -8.64 -12.15 -0.81
CA CYS A 4 -8.29 -10.90 -0.12
C CYS A 4 -8.43 -11.01 1.40
N THR A 5 -8.05 -12.17 1.95
CA THR A 5 -8.14 -12.44 3.39
C THR A 5 -7.07 -11.70 4.18
N ASN A 6 -5.90 -11.47 3.55
CA ASN A 6 -4.81 -10.69 4.11
C ASN A 6 -4.56 -9.46 3.25
N MET A 7 -4.89 -8.28 3.79
CA MET A 7 -4.68 -6.99 3.16
C MET A 7 -3.77 -6.14 4.02
N TYR A 8 -2.61 -5.80 3.48
CA TYR A 8 -1.61 -5.05 4.22
C TYR A 8 -1.63 -3.58 3.84
N SER A 9 -1.63 -2.71 4.84
CA SER A 9 -1.57 -1.27 4.62
C SER A 9 -0.87 -0.53 5.76
N ILE A 10 -0.47 0.70 5.48
CA ILE A 10 -0.08 1.67 6.50
C ILE A 10 -1.14 2.75 6.53
N GLY A 11 -1.79 2.90 7.68
CA GLY A 11 -2.89 3.82 7.84
C GLY A 11 -2.97 4.44 9.23
N ARG A 12 -4.02 5.23 9.43
CA ARG A 12 -4.30 5.94 10.68
C ARG A 12 -4.80 4.94 11.72
N LYS A 13 -4.26 5.01 12.95
CA LYS A 13 -4.75 4.21 14.08
C LYS A 13 -6.12 4.71 14.55
N TYR A 14 -6.33 6.02 14.54
CA TYR A 14 -7.57 6.65 14.96
C TYR A 14 -8.14 7.48 13.80
N LYS A 15 -9.44 7.32 13.52
CA LYS A 15 -10.13 7.98 12.39
C LYS A 15 -9.89 9.50 12.36
N TYR A 16 -9.96 10.15 13.53
CA TYR A 16 -9.86 11.60 13.68
C TYR A 16 -8.44 12.10 13.99
N CYS A 17 -7.46 11.21 14.22
CA CYS A 17 -6.07 11.62 14.52
C CYS A 17 -5.10 11.10 13.45
N PRO A 18 -4.69 11.95 12.48
CA PRO A 18 -3.84 11.53 11.36
C PRO A 18 -2.38 11.29 11.74
N PHE A 19 -1.95 11.73 12.94
CA PHE A 19 -0.56 11.66 13.39
C PHE A 19 -0.16 10.28 13.94
N VAL A 20 -1.14 9.51 14.40
CA VAL A 20 -0.92 8.16 14.90
C VAL A 20 -1.34 7.17 13.82
N GLY A 21 -0.37 6.41 13.32
CA GLY A 21 -0.58 5.38 12.32
C GLY A 21 0.07 4.06 12.72
N LYS A 22 -0.33 2.99 12.07
CA LYS A 22 0.20 1.64 12.30
C LYS A 22 0.22 0.87 10.98
N TYR A 23 1.08 -0.15 10.94
CA TYR A 23 0.92 -1.26 10.00
C TYR A 23 -0.33 -2.04 10.35
N MET A 24 -1.12 -2.37 9.34
CA MET A 24 -2.42 -3.01 9.46
C MET A 24 -2.47 -4.21 8.55
N ASN A 25 -2.94 -5.33 9.09
CA ASN A 25 -3.40 -6.47 8.32
C ASN A 25 -4.92 -6.53 8.51
N GLU A 26 -5.66 -6.24 7.44
CA GLU A 26 -7.12 -6.21 7.39
C GLU A 26 -7.62 -7.29 6.42
N SER A 27 -8.94 -7.47 6.33
CA SER A 27 -9.53 -8.29 5.27
C SER A 27 -10.66 -7.52 4.60
N ILE A 28 -11.01 -7.90 3.38
CA ILE A 28 -12.12 -7.24 2.70
C ILE A 28 -13.46 -7.45 3.44
N TYR A 29 -13.57 -8.51 4.24
CA TYR A 29 -14.76 -8.85 5.03
C TYR A 29 -14.81 -8.15 6.40
N LYS A 30 -13.73 -7.49 6.84
CA LYS A 30 -13.62 -6.90 8.18
C LYS A 30 -12.83 -5.59 8.17
N GLY A 31 -13.32 -4.58 8.87
CA GLY A 31 -12.58 -3.33 9.07
C GLY A 31 -13.15 -2.18 8.24
N LEU A 32 -12.29 -1.42 7.55
CA LEU A 32 -12.71 -0.20 6.83
C LEU A 32 -13.82 -0.47 5.79
N TYR A 33 -13.75 -1.62 5.13
CA TYR A 33 -14.70 -2.02 4.10
C TYR A 33 -16.08 -2.38 4.66
N SER A 34 -16.14 -3.04 5.82
CA SER A 34 -17.42 -3.38 6.47
C SER A 34 -18.16 -2.14 7.01
N VAL A 35 -17.45 -1.05 7.32
CA VAL A 35 -18.06 0.20 7.85
C VAL A 35 -18.36 1.24 6.77
N SER A 36 -17.97 0.98 5.52
CA SER A 36 -18.17 1.89 4.39
C SER A 36 -18.90 1.18 3.24
N PRO A 37 -20.16 0.75 3.45
CA PRO A 37 -20.89 -0.10 2.48
C PRO A 37 -21.21 0.59 1.15
N ARG A 38 -21.06 1.92 1.07
CA ARG A 38 -21.25 2.71 -0.16
C ARG A 38 -19.92 3.10 -0.84
N ALA A 39 -18.78 2.60 -0.33
CA ALA A 39 -17.51 2.90 -0.94
C ALA A 39 -17.39 2.15 -2.27
N GLU A 40 -17.09 2.88 -3.34
CA GLU A 40 -16.65 2.29 -4.59
C GLU A 40 -15.21 1.78 -4.41
N ILE A 41 -14.99 0.49 -4.65
CA ILE A 41 -13.71 -0.17 -4.40
C ILE A 41 -13.27 -0.81 -5.71
N LEU A 42 -12.01 -0.58 -6.06
CA LEU A 42 -11.35 -1.22 -7.18
C LEU A 42 -10.37 -2.24 -6.63
N ILE A 43 -10.52 -3.50 -7.04
CA ILE A 43 -9.62 -4.59 -6.67
C ILE A 43 -8.85 -4.98 -7.93
N TYR A 44 -7.54 -5.13 -7.78
CA TYR A 44 -6.66 -5.57 -8.85
C TYR A 44 -5.94 -6.84 -8.41
N GLU A 45 -5.72 -7.72 -9.38
CA GLU A 45 -5.06 -9.00 -9.21
C GLU A 45 -3.88 -9.10 -10.18
N LEU A 46 -2.78 -9.64 -9.69
CA LEU A 46 -1.56 -9.84 -10.47
C LEU A 46 -0.99 -11.21 -10.13
N THR A 47 -0.85 -12.05 -11.14
CA THR A 47 -0.17 -13.34 -11.01
C THR A 47 1.33 -13.11 -10.99
N VAL A 48 2.01 -13.64 -9.97
CA VAL A 48 3.45 -13.52 -9.76
C VAL A 48 4.05 -14.90 -9.47
N SER A 49 5.36 -15.05 -9.63
CA SER A 49 6.04 -16.28 -9.21
C SER A 49 6.05 -16.41 -7.68
N ASP A 50 6.14 -17.65 -7.19
CA ASP A 50 6.22 -17.95 -5.77
C ASP A 50 7.39 -17.22 -5.08
N GLU A 51 8.54 -17.13 -5.77
CA GLU A 51 9.71 -16.38 -5.30
C GLU A 51 9.37 -14.90 -5.06
N LYS A 52 8.72 -14.23 -6.03
CA LYS A 52 8.32 -12.83 -5.89
C LYS A 52 7.28 -12.66 -4.77
N TYR A 53 6.34 -13.60 -4.66
CA TYR A 53 5.32 -13.56 -3.62
C TYR A 53 5.92 -13.63 -2.20
N GLU A 54 6.86 -14.55 -1.97
CA GLU A 54 7.55 -14.65 -0.67
C GLU A 54 8.45 -13.42 -0.40
N ASN A 55 9.10 -12.87 -1.42
CA ASN A 55 9.83 -11.61 -1.30
C ASN A 55 8.90 -10.44 -0.91
N ILE A 56 7.71 -10.35 -1.51
CA ILE A 56 6.71 -9.33 -1.16
C ILE A 56 6.30 -9.45 0.31
N LYS A 57 5.98 -10.65 0.79
CA LYS A 57 5.63 -10.88 2.20
C LYS A 57 6.76 -10.46 3.15
N ARG A 58 7.99 -10.86 2.84
CA ARG A 58 9.16 -10.50 3.63
C ARG A 58 9.33 -8.98 3.71
N LEU A 59 9.21 -8.28 2.59
CA LEU A 59 9.33 -6.82 2.53
C LEU A 59 8.18 -6.11 3.24
N LEU A 60 6.95 -6.64 3.14
CA LEU A 60 5.79 -6.14 3.88
C LEU A 60 6.06 -6.11 5.38
N ASP A 61 6.61 -7.18 5.93
CA ASP A 61 6.93 -7.26 7.35
C ASP A 61 8.18 -6.42 7.72
N GLU A 62 9.21 -6.45 6.88
CA GLU A 62 10.46 -5.68 7.07
C GLU A 62 10.20 -4.18 7.17
N TYR A 63 9.35 -3.63 6.28
CA TYR A 63 9.03 -2.20 6.27
C TYR A 63 7.79 -1.84 7.09
N GLY A 64 6.84 -2.76 7.23
CA GLY A 64 5.58 -2.54 7.93
C GLY A 64 5.74 -2.56 9.44
N ILE A 65 6.26 -3.64 10.01
CA ILE A 65 6.33 -3.85 11.47
C ILE A 65 7.08 -2.72 12.20
N PRO A 66 8.23 -2.22 11.70
CA PRO A 66 8.95 -1.12 12.35
C PRO A 66 8.30 0.25 12.13
N CYS A 67 7.37 0.39 11.17
CA CYS A 67 6.77 1.66 10.80
C CYS A 67 5.77 2.14 11.87
N LYS A 68 6.27 3.00 12.76
CA LYS A 68 5.47 3.65 13.82
C LYS A 68 4.92 5.00 13.33
N GLY A 69 3.76 4.97 12.68
CA GLY A 69 3.03 6.18 12.30
C GLY A 69 2.77 6.32 10.81
N TYR A 70 1.86 7.23 10.48
CA TYR A 70 1.53 7.59 9.10
C TYR A 70 2.30 8.86 8.68
N ASN A 71 2.82 8.89 7.46
CA ASN A 71 3.58 10.04 6.95
C ASN A 71 2.64 11.18 6.46
N PHE A 72 1.85 11.75 7.37
CA PHE A 72 0.90 12.81 7.04
C PHE A 72 1.60 14.05 6.44
N LEU A 73 2.75 14.46 7.01
CA LEU A 73 3.51 15.58 6.47
C LEU A 73 4.02 15.28 5.05
N GLY A 74 4.51 14.05 4.80
CA GLY A 74 4.89 13.62 3.46
C GLY A 74 3.72 13.63 2.48
N LEU A 75 2.51 13.26 2.93
CA LEU A 75 1.30 13.34 2.12
C LEU A 75 0.96 14.79 1.75
N VAL A 76 1.00 15.72 2.71
CA VAL A 76 0.77 17.15 2.44
C VAL A 76 1.83 17.70 1.48
N LEU A 77 3.11 17.39 1.70
CA LEU A 77 4.19 17.83 0.81
C LEU A 77 4.09 17.20 -0.59
N ALA A 78 3.57 15.99 -0.71
CA ALA A 78 3.34 15.33 -2.00
C ALA A 78 2.33 16.11 -2.86
N ILE A 79 1.34 16.79 -2.26
CA ILE A 79 0.43 17.70 -2.96
C ILE A 79 1.22 18.85 -3.62
N PHE A 80 2.28 19.33 -2.96
CA PHE A 80 3.19 20.34 -3.48
C PHE A 80 4.36 19.76 -4.29
N ASN A 81 4.27 18.49 -4.71
CA ASN A 81 5.30 17.78 -5.46
C ASN A 81 6.68 17.72 -4.74
N LYS A 82 6.68 17.77 -3.40
CA LYS A 82 7.89 17.68 -2.56
C LYS A 82 7.93 16.34 -1.80
N LYS A 83 9.10 15.70 -1.81
CA LYS A 83 9.35 14.47 -1.05
C LYS A 83 10.13 14.78 0.23
N ILE A 84 9.71 14.19 1.34
CA ILE A 84 10.48 14.14 2.58
C ILE A 84 10.85 12.70 2.89
N ASN A 85 12.12 12.44 3.19
CA ASN A 85 12.56 11.10 3.54
C ASN A 85 12.41 10.90 5.06
N ARG A 86 11.50 10.01 5.47
CA ARG A 86 11.30 9.63 6.88
C ARG A 86 11.15 8.12 6.98
N ARG A 87 11.37 7.55 8.17
CA ARG A 87 11.00 6.16 8.48
C ARG A 87 9.50 6.01 8.74
N LYS A 88 8.67 6.65 7.92
CA LYS A 88 7.21 6.62 7.94
C LYS A 88 6.74 6.73 6.50
N TYR A 89 5.65 6.03 6.17
CA TYR A 89 5.08 6.01 4.83
C TYR A 89 3.62 6.46 4.84
N TYR A 90 3.15 7.00 3.72
CA TYR A 90 1.72 7.00 3.40
C TYR A 90 1.38 5.77 2.55
N CYS A 91 0.10 5.50 2.35
CA CYS A 91 -0.39 4.23 1.79
C CYS A 91 0.27 3.84 0.46
N SER A 92 0.25 4.72 -0.54
CA SER A 92 0.87 4.43 -1.85
C SER A 92 2.40 4.43 -1.81
N GLU A 93 3.04 5.21 -0.94
CA GLU A 93 4.50 5.19 -0.78
C GLU A 93 5.00 3.83 -0.26
N PHE A 94 4.25 3.24 0.67
CA PHE A 94 4.55 1.92 1.22
C PHE A 94 4.48 0.83 0.16
N ILE A 95 3.39 0.76 -0.59
CA ILE A 95 3.21 -0.23 -1.66
C ILE A 95 4.25 -0.02 -2.77
N TYR A 96 4.54 1.23 -3.15
CA TYR A 96 5.59 1.53 -4.11
C TYR A 96 6.96 1.01 -3.66
N LYS A 97 7.31 1.19 -2.39
CA LYS A 97 8.59 0.72 -1.85
C LYS A 97 8.76 -0.80 -1.98
N ILE A 98 7.67 -1.56 -1.85
CA ILE A 98 7.68 -3.02 -1.95
C ILE A 98 7.69 -3.47 -3.41
N LEU A 99 6.76 -2.98 -4.23
CA LEU A 99 6.61 -3.42 -5.62
C LEU A 99 7.79 -3.01 -6.49
N SER A 100 8.46 -1.91 -6.14
CA SER A 100 9.64 -1.46 -6.86
C SER A 100 10.93 -2.12 -6.39
N ASP A 101 10.94 -2.90 -5.29
CA ASP A 101 12.15 -3.56 -4.78
C ASP A 101 12.81 -4.47 -5.83
N ASP A 102 14.15 -4.59 -5.79
CA ASP A 102 14.90 -5.33 -6.81
C ASP A 102 14.61 -6.85 -6.78
N SER A 103 14.12 -7.36 -5.65
CA SER A 103 13.68 -8.75 -5.50
C SER A 103 12.25 -9.01 -6.01
N VAL A 104 11.51 -7.95 -6.36
CA VAL A 104 10.10 -8.01 -6.80
C VAL A 104 9.95 -7.49 -8.24
N LYS A 105 10.45 -6.28 -8.53
CA LYS A 105 10.46 -5.63 -9.85
C LYS A 105 9.11 -5.69 -10.56
N LEU A 106 8.06 -5.28 -9.87
CA LEU A 106 6.70 -5.17 -10.41
C LEU A 106 6.32 -3.72 -10.72
N PHE A 107 7.13 -2.76 -10.29
CA PHE A 107 6.90 -1.34 -10.54
C PHE A 107 8.24 -0.61 -10.75
N GLU A 108 8.30 0.34 -11.68
CA GLU A 108 9.53 1.07 -11.96
C GLU A 108 9.93 2.02 -10.82
N LYS A 109 11.22 2.06 -10.47
CA LYS A 109 11.80 2.97 -9.46
C LYS A 109 11.97 4.43 -9.96
N THR A 110 11.10 4.93 -10.83
CA THR A 110 11.27 6.24 -11.50
C THR A 110 10.60 7.39 -10.76
N LYS A 111 9.64 7.10 -9.87
CA LYS A 111 8.80 8.14 -9.24
C LYS A 111 9.30 8.56 -7.87
N LYS A 112 9.32 9.88 -7.64
CA LYS A 112 9.56 10.47 -6.32
C LYS A 112 8.30 10.44 -5.45
N ILE A 113 7.14 10.67 -6.05
CA ILE A 113 5.82 10.69 -5.42
C ILE A 113 4.91 9.75 -6.20
N VAL A 114 4.13 8.94 -5.49
CA VAL A 114 3.28 7.91 -6.10
C VAL A 114 1.86 8.04 -5.57
N LYS A 115 0.91 8.06 -6.50
CA LYS A 115 -0.53 8.04 -6.23
C LYS A 115 -1.06 6.61 -6.40
N PRO A 116 -2.18 6.24 -5.76
CA PRO A 116 -2.79 4.91 -5.95
C PRO A 116 -3.06 4.58 -7.43
N MET A 117 -3.56 5.54 -8.20
CA MET A 117 -3.83 5.38 -9.65
C MET A 117 -2.58 5.10 -10.48
N ASP A 118 -1.38 5.39 -9.97
CA ASP A 118 -0.15 5.08 -10.70
C ASP A 118 0.08 3.57 -10.83
N PHE A 119 -0.48 2.76 -9.93
CA PHE A 119 -0.34 1.30 -9.95
C PHE A 119 -1.15 0.64 -11.07
N GLU A 120 -2.14 1.32 -11.65
CA GLU A 120 -2.89 0.81 -12.81
C GLU A 120 -2.02 0.59 -14.05
N LYS A 121 -0.81 1.16 -14.05
CA LYS A 121 0.16 1.03 -15.14
C LYS A 121 1.03 -0.23 -15.04
N ILE A 122 0.82 -1.05 -14.01
CA ILE A 122 1.53 -2.34 -13.88
C ILE A 122 1.07 -3.27 -15.00
N GLU A 123 2.03 -3.85 -15.71
CA GLU A 123 1.74 -4.83 -16.75
C GLU A 123 1.08 -6.09 -16.17
N ASN A 124 0.13 -6.67 -16.91
CA ASN A 124 -0.63 -7.86 -16.53
C ASN A 124 -1.48 -7.70 -15.26
N LEU A 125 -1.78 -6.46 -14.87
CA LEU A 125 -2.71 -6.18 -13.77
C LEU A 125 -4.15 -6.39 -14.25
N ASN A 126 -4.84 -7.36 -13.67
CA ASN A 126 -6.23 -7.68 -13.99
C ASN A 126 -7.16 -6.97 -13.00
N LYS A 127 -8.14 -6.23 -13.50
CA LYS A 127 -9.19 -5.64 -12.66
C LYS A 127 -10.16 -6.75 -12.24
N LYS A 128 -10.31 -6.97 -10.93
CA LYS A 128 -11.29 -7.89 -10.35
C LYS A 128 -12.52 -7.06 -9.99
N GLU A 129 -13.55 -7.12 -10.82
CA GLU A 129 -14.82 -6.47 -10.51
C GLU A 129 -15.55 -7.26 -9.42
N ARG A 130 -15.96 -6.57 -8.35
CA ARG A 130 -16.86 -7.07 -7.32
C ARG A 130 -17.90 -6.01 -7.02
#